data_AF-A0A6T0U3J3-F1
#
_entry.id   AF-A0A6T0U3J3-F1
#
_cell.length_a   1.000
_cell.length_b   1.000
_cell.length_c   1.000
_cell.angle_alpha   90.00
_cell.angle_beta   90.00
_cell.angle_gamma   90.00
#
_symmetry.space_group_name_H-M   'P 1'
#
loop_
_entity.id
_entity.type
_entity.pdbx_description
1 polymer ?
#
loop_
_entity_poly.entity_id
_entity_poly.type
_entity_poly.pdbx_seq_one_letter_code
_entity_poly.pdbx_strand_id
1 'polypeptide(L)'
;EVPKVRLERRSGLAPGGAPLCAMPAMQALATAINRPEDGGQRCCFPCNLSWCCPCLPTSWTKVQDWLHLVLITGVLASLLCALLILYELFLGETCRSPLCFKQWVSGVIVLPTTIYFIQTIGRYDEQLREKKERHEQEVERLIGSINEQVAEMNELCRNVTENANNFATGRFNDKSQAFKFFLLQVKDNYADLYVEPEMLEQLRRFVIAWFQAFAGTLINPRDNPLLSGAERDLMRCTTVQALCDVAMKRLEGHAVAFKFQTPADQPVLNHRAIEGGSSSASFGGSSSTRLCGVSWLRCGRNPCCQRVRSNSSASRMPVTFYCGCCRIKILSRPHANLLLAFLADILLIAFEMLTDRWTSFVLVVVNEACIISMLACFEQINEIAQLEQQIHVYEQRNVEVGRRRDDARNSWEKVKQLHDLWRYRTLPSLTIMGKIHNQLGLLDMERNKALASGREATDQRQEFLQHANECLDCLQQKLGSLEDWRNAKEPLAQGWKDSIGKQLEDCEREDLQQVLQKLPIINTDLRTLEAPPPSSPASSSRRS
;
A
#
# COMPACT_ATOMS: atom_id res chain seq x y z
N GLU A 1 -15.23 41.98 -39.96
CA GLU A 1 -16.12 42.20 -38.80
C GLU A 1 -17.29 41.23 -38.90
N VAL A 2 -17.34 40.25 -37.99
CA VAL A 2 -18.41 39.25 -37.86
C VAL A 2 -18.60 39.02 -36.35
N PRO A 3 -19.83 39.01 -35.82
CA PRO A 3 -20.05 39.27 -34.41
C PRO A 3 -19.85 38.03 -33.52
N LYS A 4 -19.41 38.37 -32.31
CA LYS A 4 -19.07 37.55 -31.15
C LYS A 4 -20.34 36.84 -30.61
N VAL A 5 -20.37 35.51 -30.67
CA VAL A 5 -21.41 34.71 -30.00
C VAL A 5 -21.07 34.63 -28.51
N ARG A 6 -21.84 35.39 -27.72
CA ARG A 6 -21.83 35.40 -26.25
C ARG A 6 -22.85 34.36 -25.78
N LEU A 7 -22.39 33.21 -25.31
CA LEU A 7 -23.26 32.23 -24.65
C LEU A 7 -23.54 32.72 -23.22
N GLU A 8 -24.75 33.24 -23.03
CA GLU A 8 -25.34 33.51 -21.72
C GLU A 8 -25.59 32.21 -20.97
N ARG A 9 -24.90 32.07 -19.84
CA ARG A 9 -25.13 31.04 -18.83
C ARG A 9 -26.35 31.46 -18.01
N ARG A 10 -27.52 30.90 -18.30
CA ARG A 10 -28.72 31.02 -17.46
C ARG A 10 -28.50 30.30 -16.13
N SER A 11 -28.20 31.07 -15.09
CA SER A 11 -28.34 30.72 -13.69
C SER A 11 -29.81 30.83 -13.29
N GLY A 12 -30.41 29.73 -12.85
CA GLY A 12 -31.79 29.71 -12.38
C GLY A 12 -32.25 28.32 -11.98
N LEU A 13 -31.80 27.85 -10.81
CA LEU A 13 -32.52 26.87 -10.00
C LEU A 13 -32.19 27.13 -8.52
N ALA A 14 -33.26 27.29 -7.75
CA ALA A 14 -33.31 27.77 -6.38
C ALA A 14 -32.57 26.85 -5.37
N PRO A 15 -32.17 27.39 -4.20
CA PRO A 15 -31.49 26.66 -3.15
C PRO A 15 -32.52 25.94 -2.27
N GLY A 16 -32.60 24.63 -2.41
CA GLY A 16 -33.53 23.81 -1.63
C GLY A 16 -32.95 22.42 -1.42
N GLY A 17 -31.97 22.32 -0.52
CA GLY A 17 -31.34 21.06 -0.15
C GLY A 17 -30.42 21.30 1.04
N ALA A 18 -30.97 21.12 2.22
CA ALA A 18 -30.32 21.30 3.52
C ALA A 18 -28.97 20.57 3.60
N PRO A 19 -27.99 21.10 4.37
CA PRO A 19 -26.77 20.37 4.67
C PRO A 19 -27.17 19.16 5.54
N LEU A 20 -26.92 17.96 5.02
CA LEU A 20 -26.90 16.72 5.82
C LEU A 20 -25.66 16.75 6.72
N CYS A 21 -25.71 17.65 7.72
CA CYS A 21 -24.98 17.50 8.97
C CYS A 21 -25.60 16.34 9.73
N ALA A 22 -25.16 15.12 9.44
CA ALA A 22 -25.53 13.94 10.21
C ALA A 22 -24.31 13.03 10.41
N MET A 23 -23.32 13.53 11.15
CA MET A 23 -22.35 12.72 11.89
C MET A 23 -21.95 13.45 13.18
N PRO A 24 -22.88 13.59 14.16
CA PRO A 24 -22.49 13.42 15.57
C PRO A 24 -23.14 12.19 16.22
N ALA A 25 -24.09 11.53 15.55
CA ALA A 25 -24.88 10.45 16.15
C ALA A 25 -24.20 9.06 16.13
N MET A 26 -23.31 8.76 15.17
CA MET A 26 -22.55 7.49 15.18
C MET A 26 -21.30 7.52 16.05
N GLN A 27 -20.71 8.70 16.29
CA GLN A 27 -19.64 8.84 17.26
C GLN A 27 -20.20 8.80 18.70
N ALA A 28 -21.40 9.34 18.92
CA ALA A 28 -22.14 9.22 20.18
C ALA A 28 -22.71 7.80 20.44
N LEU A 29 -23.02 7.00 19.42
CA LEU A 29 -23.44 5.59 19.62
C LEU A 29 -22.26 4.66 19.93
N ALA A 30 -21.07 4.91 19.38
CA ALA A 30 -19.85 4.19 19.75
C ALA A 30 -19.38 4.56 21.17
N THR A 31 -19.63 5.79 21.65
CA THR A 31 -19.40 6.16 23.06
C THR A 31 -20.51 5.69 24.01
N ALA A 32 -21.70 5.35 23.52
CA ALA A 32 -22.82 4.90 24.35
C ALA A 32 -22.85 3.39 24.60
N ILE A 33 -22.21 2.58 23.76
CA ILE A 33 -22.15 1.11 23.90
C ILE A 33 -21.01 0.68 24.85
N ASN A 34 -20.00 1.52 25.04
CA ASN A 34 -18.92 1.34 26.03
C ASN A 34 -19.08 2.24 27.26
N ARG A 35 -20.31 2.62 27.64
CA ARG A 35 -20.52 3.09 29.01
C ARG A 35 -20.25 1.90 29.94
N PRO A 36 -19.16 1.89 30.74
CA PRO A 36 -19.10 0.95 31.86
C PRO A 36 -20.37 1.16 32.66
N GLU A 37 -20.95 0.07 33.17
CA GLU A 37 -22.15 0.08 34.00
C GLU A 37 -22.05 1.17 35.09
N ASP A 38 -22.60 2.35 34.80
CA ASP A 38 -22.84 3.40 35.77
C ASP A 38 -23.94 2.89 36.71
N GLY A 39 -23.59 2.75 37.98
CA GLY A 39 -24.59 2.87 39.06
C GLY A 39 -24.81 1.66 39.96
N GLY A 40 -24.07 0.56 39.79
CA GLY A 40 -24.06 -0.54 40.75
C GLY A 40 -22.77 -0.54 41.56
N GLN A 41 -22.55 0.46 42.42
CA GLN A 41 -21.36 0.61 43.28
C GLN A 41 -21.14 -0.66 44.13
N ARG A 42 -20.35 -1.61 43.63
CA ARG A 42 -19.95 -2.81 44.40
C ARG A 42 -18.89 -2.36 45.41
N CYS A 43 -19.29 -2.18 46.67
CA CYS A 43 -18.57 -1.49 47.75
C CYS A 43 -17.21 -2.06 48.20
N CYS A 44 -16.60 -3.04 47.53
CA CYS A 44 -15.47 -3.78 48.10
C CYS A 44 -14.16 -3.71 47.31
N PHE A 45 -14.11 -3.12 46.12
CA PHE A 45 -12.86 -3.01 45.35
C PHE A 45 -12.77 -1.64 44.65
N PRO A 46 -11.57 -1.07 44.50
CA PRO A 46 -10.25 -1.59 44.88
C PRO A 46 -9.93 -1.45 46.38
N CYS A 47 -9.20 -2.41 46.96
CA CYS A 47 -8.66 -2.34 48.31
C CYS A 47 -7.13 -2.16 48.29
N ASN A 48 -6.63 -1.16 49.02
CA ASN A 48 -5.19 -0.93 49.19
C ASN A 48 -4.73 -1.47 50.55
N LEU A 49 -3.94 -2.54 50.55
CA LEU A 49 -3.31 -3.16 51.72
C LEU A 49 -1.88 -2.63 51.97
N SER A 50 -1.51 -1.52 51.33
CA SER A 50 -0.15 -0.95 51.37
C SER A 50 0.34 -0.59 52.78
N TRP A 51 -0.57 -0.41 53.75
CA TRP A 51 -0.19 -0.10 55.13
C TRP A 51 0.50 -1.26 55.87
N CYS A 52 0.27 -2.52 55.48
CA CYS A 52 0.84 -3.67 56.18
C CYS A 52 2.25 -4.08 55.72
N CYS A 53 2.61 -3.86 54.44
CA CYS A 53 3.86 -4.37 53.86
C CYS A 53 4.42 -3.42 52.77
N PRO A 54 5.24 -2.41 53.11
CA PRO A 54 5.78 -1.45 52.14
C PRO A 54 6.82 -2.05 51.17
N CYS A 55 7.35 -3.25 51.45
CA CYS A 55 8.37 -3.90 50.63
C CYS A 55 7.78 -4.77 49.50
N LEU A 56 6.47 -4.99 49.48
CA LEU A 56 5.82 -5.81 48.44
C LEU A 56 5.48 -4.96 47.21
N PRO A 57 5.63 -5.49 45.98
CA PRO A 57 5.22 -4.78 44.78
C PRO A 57 3.75 -4.35 44.85
N THR A 58 3.41 -3.25 44.17
CA THR A 58 2.03 -2.73 44.12
C THR A 58 1.03 -3.76 43.65
N SER A 59 1.44 -4.66 42.75
CA SER A 59 0.64 -5.79 42.28
C SER A 59 0.23 -6.77 43.38
N TRP A 60 0.90 -6.80 44.53
CA TRP A 60 0.54 -7.68 45.65
C TRP A 60 -0.27 -6.97 46.74
N THR A 61 -0.22 -5.64 46.76
CA THR A 61 -0.80 -4.82 47.83
C THR A 61 -2.10 -4.13 47.40
N LYS A 62 -2.35 -3.97 46.09
CA LYS A 62 -3.59 -3.39 45.56
C LYS A 62 -4.50 -4.48 44.98
N VAL A 63 -5.54 -4.86 45.72
CA VAL A 63 -6.54 -5.83 45.26
C VAL A 63 -7.60 -5.10 44.42
N GLN A 64 -7.65 -5.42 43.14
CA GLN A 64 -8.42 -4.64 42.14
C GLN A 64 -9.81 -5.21 41.89
N ASP A 65 -9.92 -6.53 41.88
CA ASP A 65 -11.15 -7.25 41.65
C ASP A 65 -11.15 -8.57 42.44
N TRP A 66 -12.26 -9.29 42.35
CA TRP A 66 -12.44 -10.58 42.98
C TRP A 66 -11.40 -11.61 42.51
N LEU A 67 -11.03 -11.60 41.23
CA LEU A 67 -10.06 -12.57 40.71
C LEU A 67 -8.67 -12.33 41.29
N HIS A 68 -8.25 -11.07 41.39
CA HIS A 68 -6.97 -10.71 41.98
C HIS A 68 -6.91 -11.14 43.45
N LEU A 69 -8.01 -10.96 44.18
CA LEU A 69 -8.12 -11.46 45.56
C LEU A 69 -7.91 -12.97 45.61
N VAL A 70 -8.62 -13.73 44.76
CA VAL A 70 -8.51 -15.20 44.70
C VAL A 70 -7.11 -15.66 44.30
N LEU A 71 -6.44 -14.93 43.42
CA LEU A 71 -5.05 -15.20 43.05
C LEU A 71 -4.09 -14.99 44.22
N ILE A 72 -4.19 -13.86 44.92
CA ILE A 72 -3.34 -13.55 46.08
C ILE A 72 -3.57 -14.58 47.19
N THR A 73 -4.83 -14.91 47.50
CA THR A 73 -5.14 -15.92 48.53
C THR A 73 -4.63 -17.30 48.12
N GLY A 74 -4.74 -17.67 46.85
CA GLY A 74 -4.19 -18.90 46.31
C GLY A 74 -2.68 -19.01 46.45
N VAL A 75 -1.95 -17.94 46.14
CA VAL A 75 -0.49 -17.95 46.32
C VAL A 75 -0.11 -18.01 47.80
N LEU A 76 -0.79 -17.26 48.68
CA LEU A 76 -0.52 -17.34 50.11
C LEU A 76 -0.79 -18.74 50.68
N ALA A 77 -1.91 -19.37 50.28
CA ALA A 77 -2.23 -20.74 50.68
C ALA A 77 -1.19 -21.74 50.17
N SER A 78 -0.74 -21.59 48.92
CA SER A 78 0.25 -22.49 48.32
C SER A 78 1.64 -22.31 48.92
N LEU A 79 2.05 -21.07 49.23
CA LEU A 79 3.29 -20.78 49.95
C LEU A 79 3.25 -21.34 51.37
N LEU A 80 2.13 -21.20 52.08
CA LEU A 80 1.95 -21.79 53.39
C LEU A 80 2.02 -23.33 53.32
N CYS A 81 1.41 -23.93 52.31
CA CYS A 81 1.51 -25.37 52.04
C CYS A 81 2.96 -25.81 51.80
N ALA A 82 3.69 -25.10 50.95
CA ALA A 82 5.10 -25.39 50.70
C ALA A 82 5.94 -25.25 51.97
N LEU A 83 5.71 -24.22 52.80
CA LEU A 83 6.41 -24.03 54.07
C LEU A 83 6.09 -25.14 55.08
N LEU A 84 4.85 -25.61 55.16
CA LEU A 84 4.46 -26.73 56.02
C LEU A 84 5.10 -28.04 55.54
N ILE A 85 5.13 -28.29 54.23
CA ILE A 85 5.81 -29.45 53.65
C ILE A 85 7.31 -29.40 53.97
N LEU A 86 7.96 -28.24 53.83
CA LEU A 86 9.36 -28.06 54.20
C LEU A 86 9.58 -28.25 55.70
N TYR A 87 8.73 -27.68 56.54
CA TYR A 87 8.80 -27.86 57.99
C TYR A 87 8.70 -29.33 58.38
N GLU A 88 7.74 -30.07 57.82
CA GLU A 88 7.60 -31.51 58.05
C GLU A 88 8.81 -32.30 57.54
N LEU A 89 9.40 -31.91 56.42
CA LEU A 89 10.60 -32.56 55.86
C LEU A 89 11.85 -32.33 56.71
N PHE A 90 12.02 -31.14 57.29
CA PHE A 90 13.24 -30.77 58.02
C PHE A 90 13.16 -31.03 59.53
N LEU A 91 11.99 -30.86 60.14
CA LEU A 91 11.81 -30.88 61.60
C LEU A 91 10.87 -32.00 62.07
N GLY A 92 10.17 -32.69 61.16
CA GLY A 92 9.22 -33.74 61.51
C GLY A 92 9.89 -35.07 61.88
N GLU A 93 9.79 -35.48 63.15
CA GLU A 93 10.21 -36.81 63.62
C GLU A 93 9.37 -37.97 63.05
N THR A 94 8.32 -37.66 62.28
CA THR A 94 7.26 -38.60 61.85
C THR A 94 7.54 -39.31 60.52
N CYS A 95 8.65 -39.03 59.84
CA CYS A 95 8.94 -39.70 58.57
C CYS A 95 9.57 -41.08 58.75
N ARG A 96 8.74 -42.08 59.09
CA ARG A 96 9.16 -43.51 59.21
C ARG A 96 9.30 -44.24 57.86
N SER A 97 8.90 -43.64 56.74
CA SER A 97 9.05 -44.23 55.40
C SER A 97 10.35 -43.77 54.73
N PRO A 98 11.10 -44.65 54.04
CA PRO A 98 12.50 -44.42 53.67
C PRO A 98 12.80 -43.25 52.70
N LEU A 99 11.82 -42.45 52.27
CA LEU A 99 12.04 -41.29 51.38
C LEU A 99 11.05 -40.13 51.59
N CYS A 100 10.20 -40.18 52.63
CA CYS A 100 9.09 -39.23 52.77
C CYS A 100 8.30 -39.03 51.45
N PHE A 101 8.15 -40.12 50.66
CA PHE A 101 7.67 -40.05 49.28
C PHE A 101 6.32 -39.34 49.18
N LYS A 102 5.46 -39.54 50.19
CA LYS A 102 4.15 -38.88 50.28
C LYS A 102 4.27 -37.35 50.34
N GLN A 103 5.21 -36.80 51.10
CA GLN A 103 5.44 -35.35 51.20
C GLN A 103 6.00 -34.77 49.89
N TRP A 104 6.90 -35.49 49.22
CA TRP A 104 7.48 -35.06 47.95
C TRP A 104 6.45 -34.98 46.82
N VAL A 105 5.54 -35.95 46.73
CA VAL A 105 4.49 -35.96 45.69
C VAL A 105 3.62 -34.70 45.77
N SER A 106 3.20 -34.30 46.98
CA SER A 106 2.40 -33.09 47.19
C SER A 106 3.18 -31.82 46.78
N GLY A 107 4.43 -31.69 47.20
CA GLY A 107 5.28 -30.55 46.85
C GLY A 107 5.56 -30.42 45.35
N VAL A 108 5.79 -31.54 44.65
CA VAL A 108 6.07 -31.56 43.20
C VAL A 108 4.84 -31.12 42.38
N ILE A 109 3.62 -31.37 42.86
CA ILE A 109 2.39 -30.97 42.19
C ILE A 109 2.05 -29.50 42.47
N VAL A 110 2.18 -29.05 43.72
CA VAL A 110 1.79 -27.69 44.14
C VAL A 110 2.81 -26.62 43.72
N LEU A 111 4.10 -26.95 43.61
CA LEU A 111 5.13 -25.95 43.31
C LEU A 111 5.00 -25.34 41.90
N PRO A 112 4.77 -26.12 40.82
CA PRO A 112 4.52 -25.57 39.49
C PRO A 112 3.29 -24.65 39.40
N THR A 113 2.18 -25.00 40.06
CA THR A 113 0.95 -24.17 40.09
C THR A 113 1.19 -22.86 40.84
N THR A 114 1.93 -22.92 41.96
CA THR A 114 2.33 -21.73 42.72
C THR A 114 3.18 -20.79 41.88
N ILE A 115 4.21 -21.31 41.18
CA ILE A 115 5.05 -20.50 40.29
C ILE A 115 4.20 -19.86 39.18
N TYR A 116 3.26 -20.61 38.60
CA TYR A 116 2.36 -20.10 37.58
C TYR A 116 1.48 -18.96 38.10
N PHE A 117 0.93 -19.07 39.32
CA PHE A 117 0.16 -18.00 39.94
C PHE A 117 0.99 -16.77 40.23
N ILE A 118 2.21 -16.91 40.74
CA ILE A 118 3.14 -15.78 40.95
C ILE A 118 3.39 -15.05 39.63
N GLN A 119 3.67 -15.80 38.55
CA GLN A 119 3.86 -15.22 37.22
C GLN A 119 2.58 -14.56 36.68
N THR A 120 1.42 -15.13 36.97
CA THR A 120 0.12 -14.57 36.55
C THR A 120 -0.18 -13.28 37.31
N ILE A 121 -0.03 -13.24 38.64
CA ILE A 121 -0.21 -12.03 39.47
C ILE A 121 0.71 -10.91 38.99
N GLY A 122 1.98 -11.23 38.69
CA GLY A 122 2.91 -10.25 38.12
C GLY A 122 2.46 -9.68 36.77
N ARG A 123 1.63 -10.40 36.02
CA ARG A 123 1.03 -9.94 34.74
C ARG A 123 -0.38 -9.37 34.91
N TYR A 124 -1.06 -9.63 36.02
CA TYR A 124 -2.47 -9.28 36.26
C TYR A 124 -2.68 -7.83 36.72
N ASP A 125 -1.63 -7.01 36.71
CA ASP A 125 -1.68 -5.62 37.18
C ASP A 125 -2.71 -4.76 36.41
N GLU A 126 -3.01 -3.56 36.93
CA GLU A 126 -3.96 -2.55 36.38
C GLU A 126 -3.73 -2.28 34.89
N GLN A 127 -2.50 -2.55 34.47
CA GLN A 127 -2.06 -2.62 33.11
C GLN A 127 -2.90 -3.51 32.20
N LEU A 128 -3.63 -4.54 32.63
CA LEU A 128 -4.35 -5.43 31.69
C LEU A 128 -5.55 -4.76 31.04
N ARG A 129 -6.42 -4.11 31.82
CA ARG A 129 -7.58 -3.41 31.26
C ARG A 129 -7.13 -2.17 30.50
N GLU A 130 -6.22 -1.40 31.07
CA GLU A 130 -5.63 -0.26 30.37
C GLU A 130 -4.84 -0.69 29.13
N LYS A 131 -4.16 -1.85 29.15
CA LYS A 131 -3.52 -2.42 27.96
C LYS A 131 -4.56 -2.73 26.93
N LYS A 132 -5.65 -3.41 27.32
CA LYS A 132 -6.71 -3.80 26.39
C LYS A 132 -7.25 -2.57 25.67
N GLU A 133 -7.65 -1.55 26.42
CA GLU A 133 -8.17 -0.29 25.86
C GLU A 133 -7.09 0.42 25.01
N ARG A 134 -5.83 0.48 25.46
CA ARG A 134 -4.70 1.03 24.68
C ARG A 134 -4.45 0.26 23.39
N HIS A 135 -4.52 -1.06 23.44
CA HIS A 135 -4.28 -1.96 22.32
C HIS A 135 -5.40 -1.91 21.30
N GLU A 136 -6.66 -1.85 21.73
CA GLU A 136 -7.81 -1.61 20.84
C GLU A 136 -7.67 -0.26 20.12
N GLN A 137 -7.34 0.82 20.85
CA GLN A 137 -7.08 2.13 20.26
C GLN A 137 -5.90 2.11 19.28
N GLU A 138 -4.83 1.36 19.59
CA GLU A 138 -3.66 1.23 18.72
C GLU A 138 -3.99 0.47 17.43
N VAL A 139 -4.79 -0.60 17.52
CA VAL A 139 -5.29 -1.34 16.35
C VAL A 139 -6.15 -0.44 15.47
N GLU A 140 -7.11 0.29 16.05
CA GLU A 140 -7.96 1.22 15.31
C GLU A 140 -7.14 2.33 14.63
N ARG A 141 -6.15 2.89 15.34
CA ARG A 141 -5.23 3.88 14.80
C ARG A 141 -4.41 3.34 13.63
N LEU A 142 -3.88 2.12 13.75
CA LEU A 142 -3.11 1.46 12.68
C LEU A 142 -3.99 1.18 11.45
N ILE A 143 -5.21 0.68 11.64
CA ILE A 143 -6.16 0.44 10.54
C ILE A 143 -6.51 1.76 9.86
N GLY A 144 -6.80 2.82 10.63
CA GLY A 144 -7.06 4.15 10.10
C GLY A 144 -5.90 4.66 9.25
N SER A 145 -4.67 4.57 9.76
CA SER A 145 -3.47 4.99 9.04
C SER A 145 -3.23 4.18 7.77
N ILE A 146 -3.40 2.85 7.80
CA ILE A 146 -3.28 2.00 6.61
C ILE A 146 -4.32 2.39 5.56
N ASN A 147 -5.57 2.58 5.96
CA ASN A 147 -6.65 2.92 5.04
C ASN A 147 -6.46 4.31 4.42
N GLU A 148 -6.00 5.29 5.19
CA GLU A 148 -5.64 6.62 4.69
C GLU A 148 -4.50 6.53 3.66
N GLN A 149 -3.41 5.81 3.97
CA GLN A 149 -2.29 5.65 3.04
C GLN A 149 -2.68 4.94 1.74
N VAL A 150 -3.53 3.91 1.82
CA VAL A 150 -4.05 3.20 0.64
C VAL A 150 -4.95 4.13 -0.18
N ALA A 151 -5.81 4.93 0.46
CA ALA A 151 -6.67 5.89 -0.23
C ALA A 151 -5.86 6.98 -0.94
N GLU A 152 -4.86 7.57 -0.28
CA GLU A 152 -3.94 8.54 -0.89
C GLU A 152 -3.21 7.94 -2.10
N MET A 153 -2.71 6.70 -1.96
CA MET A 153 -2.01 6.00 -3.03
C MET A 153 -2.93 5.73 -4.23
N ASN A 154 -4.14 5.24 -4.00
CA ASN A 154 -5.11 4.95 -5.06
C ASN A 154 -5.51 6.24 -5.80
N GLU A 155 -5.78 7.32 -5.07
CA GLU A 155 -6.17 8.59 -5.69
C GLU A 155 -5.03 9.22 -6.48
N LEU A 156 -3.79 9.14 -5.97
CA LEU A 156 -2.61 9.55 -6.72
C LEU A 156 -2.47 8.71 -8.00
N CYS A 157 -2.52 7.38 -7.92
CA CYS A 157 -2.42 6.51 -9.09
C CYS A 157 -3.53 6.76 -10.11
N ARG A 158 -4.77 7.02 -9.67
CA ARG A 158 -5.92 7.28 -10.53
C ARG A 158 -5.77 8.60 -11.27
N ASN A 159 -5.53 9.70 -10.55
CA ASN A 159 -5.35 11.02 -11.13
C ASN A 159 -4.21 11.04 -12.15
N VAL A 160 -3.15 10.30 -11.86
CA VAL A 160 -1.99 10.19 -12.74
C VAL A 160 -2.30 9.42 -14.01
N THR A 161 -2.88 8.23 -13.85
CA THR A 161 -3.20 7.35 -14.96
C THR A 161 -4.20 8.04 -15.90
N GLU A 162 -5.22 8.69 -15.35
CA GLU A 162 -6.23 9.39 -16.12
C GLU A 162 -5.66 10.63 -16.83
N ASN A 163 -4.93 11.49 -16.12
CA ASN A 163 -4.33 12.68 -16.72
C ASN A 163 -3.29 12.34 -17.78
N ALA A 164 -2.42 11.36 -17.52
CA ALA A 164 -1.40 10.93 -18.46
C ALA A 164 -2.02 10.27 -19.71
N ASN A 165 -3.01 9.38 -19.52
CA ASN A 165 -3.71 8.74 -20.64
C ASN A 165 -4.45 9.77 -21.50
N ASN A 166 -5.21 10.68 -20.89
CA ASN A 166 -5.97 11.70 -21.61
C ASN A 166 -5.04 12.67 -22.36
N PHE A 167 -3.98 13.13 -21.68
CA PHE A 167 -3.00 14.03 -22.27
C PHE A 167 -2.27 13.39 -23.46
N ALA A 168 -1.74 12.18 -23.27
CA ALA A 168 -0.91 11.52 -24.27
C ALA A 168 -1.75 11.00 -25.45
N THR A 169 -2.88 10.35 -25.19
CA THR A 169 -3.71 9.74 -26.24
C THR A 169 -4.27 10.80 -27.19
N GLY A 170 -4.78 11.92 -26.69
CA GLY A 170 -5.30 12.99 -27.56
C GLY A 170 -4.20 13.63 -28.39
N ARG A 171 -3.20 14.20 -27.72
CA ARG A 171 -2.17 15.02 -28.39
C ARG A 171 -1.29 14.23 -29.35
N PHE A 172 -0.88 13.01 -29.00
CA PHE A 172 -0.01 12.23 -29.90
C PHE A 172 -0.78 11.63 -31.08
N ASN A 173 -2.04 11.22 -30.89
CA ASN A 173 -2.84 10.79 -32.03
C ASN A 173 -3.10 11.94 -32.99
N ASP A 174 -3.38 13.15 -32.49
CA ASP A 174 -3.54 14.33 -33.36
C ASP A 174 -2.29 14.59 -34.20
N LYS A 175 -1.09 14.52 -33.60
CA LYS A 175 0.18 14.69 -34.32
C LYS A 175 0.44 13.57 -35.31
N SER A 176 0.13 12.32 -34.95
CA SER A 176 0.25 11.17 -35.84
C SER A 176 -0.69 11.27 -37.05
N GLN A 177 -1.94 11.66 -36.82
CA GLN A 177 -2.94 11.84 -37.88
C GLN A 177 -2.54 12.98 -38.81
N ALA A 178 -2.13 14.14 -38.28
CA ALA A 178 -1.62 15.24 -39.09
C ALA A 178 -0.45 14.79 -40.00
N PHE A 179 0.47 14.00 -39.45
CA PHE A 179 1.58 13.47 -40.23
C PHE A 179 1.14 12.44 -41.29
N LYS A 180 0.14 11.58 -41.00
CA LYS A 180 -0.46 10.69 -42.00
C LYS A 180 -1.09 11.49 -43.15
N PHE A 181 -1.85 12.54 -42.84
CA PHE A 181 -2.43 13.41 -43.86
C PHE A 181 -1.37 14.05 -44.73
N PHE A 182 -0.28 14.54 -44.15
CA PHE A 182 0.87 15.03 -44.91
C PHE A 182 1.44 13.95 -45.85
N LEU A 183 1.71 12.74 -45.35
CA LEU A 183 2.24 11.64 -46.18
C LEU A 183 1.30 11.26 -47.34
N LEU A 184 0.00 11.25 -47.10
CA LEU A 184 -1.02 11.00 -48.12
C LEU A 184 -1.02 12.11 -49.18
N GLN A 185 -0.97 13.38 -48.77
CA GLN A 185 -0.90 14.49 -49.71
C GLN A 185 0.34 14.42 -50.60
N VAL A 186 1.51 14.14 -50.02
CA VAL A 186 2.76 13.97 -50.77
C VAL A 186 2.64 12.81 -51.75
N LYS A 187 2.09 11.67 -51.32
CA LYS A 187 1.91 10.48 -52.15
C LYS A 187 0.94 10.70 -53.32
N ASP A 188 -0.23 11.25 -53.06
CA ASP A 188 -1.34 11.26 -54.02
C ASP A 188 -1.29 12.47 -54.95
N ASN A 189 -0.82 13.62 -54.46
CA ASN A 189 -0.89 14.88 -55.21
C ASN A 189 0.47 15.39 -55.71
N TYR A 190 1.57 14.95 -55.08
CA TYR A 190 2.87 15.58 -55.29
C TYR A 190 3.98 14.60 -55.62
N ALA A 191 3.67 13.33 -55.93
CA ALA A 191 4.70 12.31 -56.16
C ALA A 191 5.72 12.71 -57.24
N ASP A 192 5.26 13.35 -58.32
CA ASP A 192 6.09 13.80 -59.43
C ASP A 192 7.04 14.94 -59.04
N LEU A 193 6.77 15.63 -57.93
CA LEU A 193 7.63 16.71 -57.43
C LEU A 193 8.84 16.18 -56.63
N TYR A 194 8.93 14.87 -56.37
CA TYR A 194 10.01 14.26 -55.58
C TYR A 194 10.81 13.23 -56.39
N VAL A 195 10.92 13.43 -57.71
CA VAL A 195 11.69 12.56 -58.61
C VAL A 195 13.20 12.73 -58.43
N GLU A 196 13.64 13.93 -58.02
CA GLU A 196 15.05 14.22 -57.80
C GLU A 196 15.58 13.42 -56.59
N PRO A 197 16.67 12.64 -56.75
CA PRO A 197 17.20 11.78 -55.67
C PRO A 197 17.58 12.54 -54.40
N GLU A 198 18.06 13.78 -54.55
CA GLU A 198 18.46 14.63 -53.42
C GLU A 198 17.26 15.08 -52.59
N MET A 199 16.16 15.48 -53.25
CA MET A 199 14.92 15.85 -52.57
C MET A 199 14.30 14.64 -51.84
N LEU A 200 14.30 13.46 -52.48
CA LEU A 200 13.82 12.22 -51.86
C LEU A 200 14.65 11.85 -50.62
N GLU A 201 15.97 12.02 -50.66
CA GLU A 201 16.85 11.77 -49.51
C GLU A 201 16.54 12.72 -48.35
N GLN A 202 16.30 14.01 -48.62
CA GLN A 202 15.92 14.97 -47.57
C GLN A 202 14.55 14.64 -46.95
N LEU A 203 13.56 14.24 -47.77
CA LEU A 203 12.27 13.79 -47.26
C LEU A 203 12.42 12.54 -46.39
N ARG A 204 13.26 11.60 -46.80
CA ARG A 204 13.53 10.38 -46.04
C ARG A 204 14.15 10.69 -44.68
N ARG A 205 15.16 11.55 -44.62
CA ARG A 205 15.76 12.03 -43.36
C ARG A 205 14.72 12.68 -42.45
N PHE A 206 13.85 13.51 -43.01
CA PHE A 206 12.77 14.15 -42.25
C PHE A 206 11.78 13.14 -41.65
N VAL A 207 11.35 12.14 -42.44
CA VAL A 207 10.45 11.07 -41.96
C VAL A 207 11.12 10.24 -40.85
N ILE A 208 12.41 9.92 -40.98
CA ILE A 208 13.18 9.21 -39.95
C ILE A 208 13.25 10.06 -38.66
N ALA A 209 13.59 11.34 -38.78
CA ALA A 209 13.65 12.26 -37.64
C ALA A 209 12.28 12.37 -36.94
N TRP A 210 11.19 12.43 -37.70
CA TRP A 210 9.83 12.42 -37.16
C TRP A 210 9.55 11.11 -36.40
N PHE A 211 9.89 9.94 -36.96
CA PHE A 211 9.74 8.66 -36.25
C PHE A 211 10.57 8.60 -34.97
N GLN A 212 11.79 9.13 -34.96
CA GLN A 212 12.63 9.18 -33.76
C GLN A 212 12.01 10.07 -32.68
N ALA A 213 11.54 11.27 -33.03
CA ALA A 213 10.85 12.16 -32.09
C ALA A 213 9.56 11.51 -31.56
N PHE A 214 8.74 10.94 -32.45
CA PHE A 214 7.49 10.31 -32.08
C PHE A 214 7.69 9.04 -31.23
N ALA A 215 8.70 8.22 -31.53
CA ALA A 215 9.05 7.06 -30.73
C ALA A 215 9.54 7.42 -29.32
N GLY A 216 10.11 8.62 -29.16
CA GLY A 216 10.45 9.21 -27.87
C GLY A 216 9.26 9.38 -26.92
N THR A 217 8.02 9.26 -27.42
CA THR A 217 6.80 9.30 -26.60
C THR A 217 6.53 7.97 -25.88
N LEU A 218 6.98 6.83 -26.42
CA LEU A 218 6.59 5.51 -25.92
C LEU A 218 7.39 5.10 -24.68
N ILE A 219 6.76 4.39 -23.74
CA ILE A 219 7.35 3.98 -22.46
C ILE A 219 8.66 3.21 -22.66
N ASN A 220 8.74 2.34 -23.68
CA ASN A 220 9.95 1.60 -24.05
C ASN A 220 10.34 1.91 -25.50
N PRO A 221 11.39 2.70 -25.75
CA PRO A 221 11.75 3.12 -27.11
C PRO A 221 12.55 2.02 -27.83
N ARG A 222 13.26 1.16 -27.08
CA ARG A 222 14.10 0.07 -27.60
C ARG A 222 13.27 -1.05 -28.23
N ASP A 223 12.13 -1.36 -27.62
CA ASP A 223 11.21 -2.39 -28.12
C ASP A 223 10.15 -1.81 -29.07
N ASN A 224 10.31 -0.55 -29.49
CA ASN A 224 9.34 0.14 -30.32
C ASN A 224 9.39 -0.42 -31.76
N PRO A 225 8.34 -1.11 -32.24
CA PRO A 225 8.33 -1.64 -33.59
C PRO A 225 8.30 -0.53 -34.64
N LEU A 226 7.92 0.70 -34.27
CA LEU A 226 7.94 1.87 -35.16
C LEU A 226 9.36 2.20 -35.62
N LEU A 227 10.35 2.10 -34.73
CA LEU A 227 11.76 2.37 -35.05
C LEU A 227 12.52 1.13 -35.51
N SER A 228 12.14 -0.06 -35.03
CA SER A 228 12.85 -1.29 -35.36
C SER A 228 12.85 -1.54 -36.87
N GLY A 229 14.04 -1.46 -37.48
CA GLY A 229 14.25 -1.59 -38.93
C GLY A 229 13.72 -0.43 -39.78
N ALA A 230 13.13 0.62 -39.19
CA ALA A 230 12.50 1.70 -39.95
C ALA A 230 13.49 2.48 -40.81
N GLU A 231 14.63 2.85 -40.24
CA GLU A 231 15.69 3.53 -40.97
C GLU A 231 16.13 2.72 -42.20
N ARG A 232 16.39 1.42 -42.01
CA ARG A 232 16.78 0.52 -43.11
C ARG A 232 15.69 0.42 -44.19
N ASP A 233 14.43 0.29 -43.79
CA ASP A 233 13.32 0.13 -44.74
C ASP A 233 13.06 1.43 -45.51
N LEU A 234 13.11 2.58 -44.84
CA LEU A 234 12.95 3.89 -45.47
C LEU A 234 14.12 4.21 -46.41
N MET A 235 15.36 3.88 -46.03
CA MET A 235 16.57 4.02 -46.88
C MET A 235 16.55 3.16 -48.14
N ARG A 236 15.77 2.07 -48.15
CA ARG A 236 15.59 1.22 -49.35
C ARG A 236 14.56 1.74 -50.34
N CYS A 237 13.75 2.73 -49.97
CA CYS A 237 12.69 3.25 -50.82
C CYS A 237 13.28 4.12 -51.94
N THR A 238 13.18 3.70 -53.20
CA THR A 238 13.68 4.44 -54.36
C THR A 238 12.67 5.45 -54.92
N THR A 239 11.43 5.43 -54.45
CA THR A 239 10.36 6.36 -54.86
C THR A 239 9.65 6.93 -53.63
N VAL A 240 9.09 8.13 -53.79
CA VAL A 240 8.30 8.79 -52.73
C VAL A 240 7.05 8.00 -52.37
N GLN A 241 6.39 7.35 -53.33
CA GLN A 241 5.24 6.48 -53.06
C GLN A 241 5.62 5.30 -52.15
N ALA A 242 6.73 4.61 -52.45
CA ALA A 242 7.21 3.53 -51.60
C ALA A 242 7.58 4.02 -50.19
N LEU A 243 8.20 5.20 -50.09
CA LEU A 243 8.54 5.83 -48.81
C LEU A 243 7.27 6.10 -47.97
N CYS A 244 6.28 6.76 -48.56
CA CYS A 244 5.01 7.07 -47.90
C CYS A 244 4.25 5.80 -47.51
N ASP A 245 4.20 4.78 -48.37
CA ASP A 245 3.53 3.51 -48.08
C ASP A 245 4.16 2.76 -46.92
N VAL A 246 5.50 2.67 -46.89
CA VAL A 246 6.24 2.07 -45.77
C VAL A 246 5.99 2.86 -44.48
N ALA A 247 6.04 4.19 -44.55
CA ALA A 247 5.84 5.05 -43.39
C ALA A 247 4.40 4.96 -42.84
N MET A 248 3.38 5.02 -43.70
CA MET A 248 1.96 4.89 -43.32
C MET A 248 1.67 3.51 -42.73
N LYS A 249 2.13 2.43 -43.37
CA LYS A 249 1.96 1.06 -42.86
C LYS A 249 2.55 0.91 -41.46
N ARG A 250 3.71 1.52 -41.21
CA ARG A 250 4.32 1.56 -39.88
C ARG A 250 3.44 2.36 -38.90
N LEU A 251 2.92 3.51 -39.27
CA LEU A 251 2.04 4.31 -38.41
C LEU A 251 0.67 3.66 -38.12
N GLU A 252 0.13 2.85 -39.03
CA GLU A 252 -1.13 2.12 -38.83
C GLU A 252 -1.00 1.02 -37.77
N GLY A 253 0.15 0.34 -37.73
CA GLY A 253 0.42 -0.68 -36.70
C GLY A 253 0.64 -0.11 -35.30
N HIS A 254 0.73 1.22 -35.15
CA HIS A 254 1.15 1.89 -33.92
C HIS A 254 0.17 2.98 -33.49
N ALA A 255 -1.10 2.60 -33.32
CA ALA A 255 -2.01 3.44 -32.55
C ALA A 255 -1.42 3.67 -31.15
N VAL A 256 -1.25 4.93 -30.76
CA VAL A 256 -0.71 5.29 -29.45
C VAL A 256 -1.78 4.98 -28.39
N ALA A 257 -1.79 3.73 -27.95
CA ALA A 257 -2.62 3.27 -26.85
C ALA A 257 -1.72 3.15 -25.62
N PHE A 258 -1.56 4.26 -24.90
CA PHE A 258 -1.01 4.19 -23.55
C PHE A 258 -2.06 3.48 -22.68
N LYS A 259 -1.81 2.21 -22.39
CA LYS A 259 -2.55 1.47 -21.37
C LYS A 259 -1.71 1.46 -20.11
N PHE A 260 -1.60 2.60 -19.45
CA PHE A 260 -1.22 2.59 -18.04
C PHE A 260 -2.30 1.78 -17.32
N GLN A 261 -1.94 0.59 -16.86
CA GLN A 261 -2.85 -0.22 -16.07
C GLN A 261 -3.09 0.54 -14.77
N THR A 262 -4.33 0.97 -14.54
CA THR A 262 -4.75 1.39 -13.21
C THR A 262 -4.47 0.21 -12.29
N PRO A 263 -3.63 0.37 -11.26
CA PRO A 263 -3.44 -0.68 -10.27
C PRO A 263 -4.82 -1.12 -9.79
N ALA A 264 -5.05 -2.43 -9.68
CA ALA A 264 -6.30 -2.92 -9.11
C ALA A 264 -6.46 -2.30 -7.72
N ASP A 265 -7.64 -1.74 -7.44
CA ASP A 265 -7.94 -1.11 -6.16
C ASP A 265 -7.60 -2.12 -5.05
N GLN A 266 -6.61 -1.77 -4.21
CA GLN A 266 -6.33 -2.59 -3.05
C GLN A 266 -7.53 -2.49 -2.11
N PRO A 267 -8.14 -3.61 -1.71
CA PRO A 267 -9.30 -3.57 -0.86
C PRO A 267 -8.92 -2.92 0.46
N VAL A 268 -9.71 -1.91 0.85
CA VAL A 268 -9.65 -1.30 2.18
C VAL A 268 -9.80 -2.41 3.22
N LEU A 269 -8.96 -2.38 4.25
CA LEU A 269 -9.03 -3.36 5.32
C LEU A 269 -10.33 -3.14 6.09
N ASN A 270 -11.34 -3.96 5.77
CA ASN A 270 -12.60 -3.99 6.50
C ASN A 270 -12.38 -4.75 7.82
N HIS A 271 -12.69 -4.10 8.95
CA HIS A 271 -12.65 -4.67 10.30
C HIS A 271 -13.27 -6.08 10.37
N ARG A 272 -14.37 -6.28 9.62
CA ARG A 272 -15.15 -7.53 9.58
C ARG A 272 -14.46 -8.71 8.91
N ALA A 273 -13.54 -8.48 7.97
CA ALA A 273 -12.89 -9.58 7.25
C ALA A 273 -11.92 -10.37 8.15
N ILE A 274 -11.47 -9.77 9.25
CA ILE A 274 -10.45 -10.34 10.14
C ILE A 274 -11.10 -11.05 11.33
N GLU A 275 -12.22 -10.53 11.85
CA GLU A 275 -13.04 -11.23 12.85
C GLU A 275 -13.62 -12.54 12.31
N GLY A 276 -13.83 -12.66 10.99
CA GLY A 276 -14.38 -13.84 10.33
C GLY A 276 -13.49 -15.09 10.33
N GLY A 277 -12.21 -14.98 10.71
CA GLY A 277 -11.31 -16.13 10.90
C GLY A 277 -11.53 -16.84 12.24
N SER A 278 -12.10 -16.14 13.22
CA SER A 278 -12.62 -16.73 14.45
C SER A 278 -14.09 -16.98 14.23
N SER A 279 -14.46 -18.22 13.89
CA SER A 279 -15.85 -18.66 13.67
C SER A 279 -16.71 -18.59 14.94
N SER A 280 -16.91 -17.39 15.46
CA SER A 280 -18.01 -17.03 16.34
C SER A 280 -19.20 -16.87 15.41
N ALA A 281 -19.84 -17.99 15.07
CA ALA A 281 -21.16 -17.95 14.44
C ALA A 281 -22.06 -17.11 15.36
N SER A 282 -22.31 -15.88 14.94
CA SER A 282 -23.31 -14.98 15.49
C SER A 282 -24.68 -15.67 15.30
N PHE A 283 -25.02 -16.53 16.24
CA PHE A 283 -26.39 -16.95 16.45
C PHE A 283 -27.09 -15.73 17.06
N GLY A 284 -27.82 -14.98 16.22
CA GLY A 284 -28.67 -13.86 16.60
C GLY A 284 -29.86 -14.29 17.45
N GLY A 285 -29.60 -14.74 18.68
CA GLY A 285 -30.60 -15.08 19.68
C GLY A 285 -30.36 -14.23 20.93
N SER A 286 -31.33 -13.37 21.22
CA SER A 286 -31.58 -12.62 22.47
C SER A 286 -30.45 -12.61 23.51
N SER A 287 -29.91 -11.41 23.74
CA SER A 287 -28.96 -11.05 24.79
C SER A 287 -29.51 -11.30 26.20
N SER A 288 -29.57 -12.56 26.63
CA SER A 288 -29.60 -12.91 28.05
C SER A 288 -28.18 -12.79 28.57
N THR A 289 -27.96 -11.86 29.50
CA THR A 289 -26.75 -11.59 30.27
C THR A 289 -26.02 -12.88 30.71
N ARG A 290 -25.06 -13.35 29.91
CA ARG A 290 -24.17 -14.43 30.33
C ARG A 290 -23.11 -13.84 31.24
N LEU A 291 -23.41 -13.86 32.54
CA LEU A 291 -22.57 -13.35 33.62
C LEU A 291 -21.30 -14.18 33.90
N CYS A 292 -20.98 -15.20 33.09
CA CYS A 292 -19.86 -16.10 33.36
C CYS A 292 -19.04 -16.35 32.09
N GLY A 293 -17.79 -15.87 32.08
CA GLY A 293 -16.80 -15.98 30.98
C GLY A 293 -16.21 -17.38 30.78
N VAL A 294 -17.07 -18.40 30.84
CA VAL A 294 -16.68 -19.81 30.73
C VAL A 294 -17.19 -20.34 29.40
N SER A 295 -16.78 -19.74 28.27
CA SER A 295 -17.17 -20.26 26.95
C SER A 295 -16.47 -21.57 26.59
N TRP A 296 -15.35 -21.86 27.27
CA TRP A 296 -14.52 -23.03 27.03
C TRP A 296 -15.12 -24.34 27.55
N LEU A 297 -16.03 -24.27 28.54
CA LEU A 297 -16.77 -25.42 29.06
C LEU A 297 -18.25 -25.25 28.76
N ARG A 298 -18.83 -26.19 28.01
CA ARG A 298 -20.27 -26.21 27.77
C ARG A 298 -20.83 -27.56 28.17
N CYS A 299 -21.58 -27.58 29.27
CA CYS A 299 -22.35 -28.73 29.71
C CYS A 299 -23.77 -28.60 29.15
N GLY A 300 -24.22 -29.59 28.38
CA GLY A 300 -25.56 -29.56 27.81
C GLY A 300 -25.93 -30.86 27.13
N ARG A 301 -27.24 -31.11 27.00
CA ARG A 301 -27.77 -32.19 26.17
C ARG A 301 -27.46 -31.87 24.71
N ASN A 302 -26.27 -32.26 24.24
CA ASN A 302 -25.92 -32.12 22.84
C ASN A 302 -26.80 -33.07 22.00
N PRO A 303 -27.38 -32.60 20.88
CA PRO A 303 -27.87 -33.49 19.84
C PRO A 303 -26.67 -34.29 19.35
N CYS A 304 -26.70 -35.59 19.60
CA CYS A 304 -25.62 -36.51 19.25
C CYS A 304 -25.35 -36.41 17.73
N CYS A 305 -24.07 -36.27 17.35
CA CYS A 305 -23.52 -36.59 16.02
C CYS A 305 -23.19 -35.49 14.99
N GLN A 306 -23.20 -34.19 15.28
CA GLN A 306 -22.57 -33.22 14.35
C GLN A 306 -21.05 -33.07 14.60
N ARG A 307 -20.27 -33.92 13.94
CA ARG A 307 -18.80 -33.78 13.84
C ARG A 307 -18.47 -32.63 12.89
N VAL A 308 -18.30 -31.43 13.42
CA VAL A 308 -17.75 -30.30 12.65
C VAL A 308 -16.25 -30.57 12.43
N ARG A 309 -15.88 -31.05 11.24
CA ARG A 309 -14.47 -31.12 10.81
C ARG A 309 -13.99 -29.70 10.51
N SER A 310 -13.24 -29.09 11.42
CA SER A 310 -12.46 -27.90 11.10
C SER A 310 -11.25 -28.32 10.27
N ASN A 311 -11.36 -28.23 8.95
CA ASN A 311 -10.22 -28.36 8.04
C ASN A 311 -9.43 -27.06 8.08
N SER A 312 -8.44 -26.94 8.96
CA SER A 312 -7.46 -25.85 8.88
C SER A 312 -6.08 -26.27 9.39
N SER A 313 -5.10 -25.66 8.74
CA SER A 313 -3.68 -25.96 8.62
C SER A 313 -2.85 -25.80 9.91
N ALA A 314 -1.79 -26.62 10.00
CA ALA A 314 -0.53 -26.59 10.77
C ALA A 314 -0.39 -25.95 12.19
N SER A 315 -1.19 -24.98 12.64
CA SER A 315 -1.13 -24.41 13.99
C SER A 315 -2.45 -24.61 14.75
N ARG A 316 -2.71 -25.87 15.11
CA ARG A 316 -4.05 -26.42 15.42
C ARG A 316 -4.59 -26.10 16.83
N MET A 317 -4.61 -24.84 17.25
CA MET A 317 -5.41 -24.37 18.40
C MET A 317 -6.47 -23.38 17.88
N PRO A 318 -7.70 -23.34 18.42
CA PRO A 318 -8.21 -24.11 19.56
C PRO A 318 -8.62 -25.56 19.22
N VAL A 319 -8.49 -26.48 20.18
CA VAL A 319 -8.92 -27.89 20.03
C VAL A 319 -10.18 -28.12 20.86
N THR A 320 -11.22 -28.73 20.27
CA THR A 320 -12.44 -29.10 20.99
C THR A 320 -12.44 -30.60 21.31
N PHE A 321 -12.59 -30.94 22.59
CA PHE A 321 -12.82 -32.28 23.10
C PHE A 321 -14.28 -32.44 23.51
N TYR A 322 -14.82 -33.64 23.27
CA TYR A 322 -16.18 -34.01 23.65
C TYR A 322 -16.10 -35.16 24.65
N CYS A 323 -16.69 -34.98 25.83
CA CYS A 323 -16.75 -35.99 26.88
C CYS A 323 -18.20 -36.09 27.38
N GLY A 324 -18.96 -37.07 26.89
CA GLY A 324 -20.37 -37.26 27.25
C GLY A 324 -21.23 -36.02 26.97
N CYS A 325 -21.79 -35.44 28.02
CA CYS A 325 -22.61 -34.21 27.97
C CYS A 325 -21.80 -32.91 28.02
N CYS A 326 -20.48 -32.99 28.07
CA CYS A 326 -19.59 -31.84 28.19
C CYS A 326 -18.76 -31.63 26.92
N ARG A 327 -18.61 -30.36 26.52
CA ARG A 327 -17.71 -29.91 25.48
C ARG A 327 -16.64 -29.04 26.12
N ILE A 328 -15.37 -29.41 25.96
CA ILE A 328 -14.22 -28.66 26.46
C ILE A 328 -13.45 -28.12 25.26
N LYS A 329 -13.24 -26.80 25.20
CA LYS A 329 -12.46 -26.12 24.16
C LYS A 329 -11.14 -25.66 24.76
N ILE A 330 -10.05 -26.31 24.38
CA ILE A 330 -8.69 -25.86 24.73
C ILE A 330 -8.37 -24.66 23.83
N LEU A 331 -8.15 -23.51 24.46
CA LEU A 331 -7.96 -22.23 23.78
C LEU A 331 -6.50 -22.02 23.37
N SER A 332 -5.59 -22.41 24.26
CA SER A 332 -4.14 -22.22 24.09
C SER A 332 -3.37 -23.26 24.93
N ARG A 333 -2.04 -23.32 24.76
CA ARG A 333 -1.19 -24.23 25.55
C ARG A 333 -1.23 -23.96 27.06
N PRO A 334 -1.21 -22.69 27.55
CA PRO A 334 -1.39 -22.41 28.97
C PRO A 334 -2.73 -22.89 29.53
N HIS A 335 -3.81 -22.80 28.74
CA HIS A 335 -5.10 -23.34 29.14
C HIS A 335 -5.04 -24.85 29.38
N ALA A 336 -4.40 -25.58 28.46
CA ALA A 336 -4.22 -27.03 28.60
C ALA A 336 -3.43 -27.39 29.87
N ASN A 337 -2.39 -26.61 30.18
CA ASN A 337 -1.59 -26.81 31.40
C ASN A 337 -2.42 -26.56 32.67
N LEU A 338 -3.27 -25.53 32.68
CA LEU A 338 -4.18 -25.28 33.81
C LEU A 338 -5.24 -26.38 33.97
N LEU A 339 -5.80 -26.88 32.87
CA LEU A 339 -6.72 -28.02 32.90
C LEU A 339 -6.03 -29.30 33.39
N LEU A 340 -4.76 -29.52 33.03
CA LEU A 340 -3.99 -30.64 33.51
C LEU A 340 -3.67 -30.50 35.01
N ALA A 341 -3.32 -29.29 35.46
CA ALA A 341 -3.10 -28.99 36.87
C ALA A 341 -4.35 -29.21 37.71
N PHE A 342 -5.52 -28.74 37.25
CA PHE A 342 -6.83 -29.02 37.84
C PHE A 342 -7.08 -30.54 38.02
N LEU A 343 -6.82 -31.33 36.97
CA LEU A 343 -6.97 -32.79 37.07
C LEU A 343 -5.97 -33.42 38.06
N ALA A 344 -4.74 -32.92 38.12
CA ALA A 344 -3.73 -33.40 39.06
C ALA A 344 -4.10 -33.07 40.51
N ASP A 345 -4.64 -31.88 40.77
CA ASP A 345 -5.10 -31.44 42.09
C ASP A 345 -6.28 -32.27 42.59
N ILE A 346 -7.25 -32.61 41.73
CA ILE A 346 -8.35 -33.54 42.10
C ILE A 346 -7.79 -34.89 42.57
N LEU A 347 -6.81 -35.44 41.85
CA LEU A 347 -6.17 -36.70 42.25
C LEU A 347 -5.42 -36.55 43.57
N LEU A 348 -4.77 -35.40 43.80
CA LEU A 348 -4.08 -35.09 45.04
C LEU A 348 -5.05 -34.93 46.22
N ILE A 349 -6.19 -34.26 46.03
CA ILE A 349 -7.26 -34.13 47.05
C ILE A 349 -7.76 -35.52 47.47
N ALA A 350 -8.03 -36.41 46.50
CA ALA A 350 -8.44 -37.77 46.80
C ALA A 350 -7.36 -38.55 47.55
N PHE A 351 -6.09 -38.37 47.17
CA PHE A 351 -4.96 -39.00 47.85
C PHE A 351 -4.80 -38.52 49.29
N GLU A 352 -4.84 -37.20 49.54
CA GLU A 352 -4.71 -36.63 50.89
C GLU A 352 -5.88 -37.06 51.78
N MET A 353 -7.11 -37.10 51.24
CA MET A 353 -8.30 -37.61 51.92
C MET A 353 -8.14 -39.09 52.33
N LEU A 354 -7.57 -39.93 51.48
CA LEU A 354 -7.30 -41.34 51.79
C LEU A 354 -6.18 -41.54 52.82
N THR A 355 -5.37 -40.51 53.07
CA THR A 355 -4.26 -40.57 54.04
C THR A 355 -4.53 -39.82 55.34
N ASP A 356 -5.76 -39.32 55.54
CA ASP A 356 -6.22 -38.57 56.72
C ASP A 356 -5.38 -37.33 57.09
N ARG A 357 -4.74 -36.70 56.11
CA ARG A 357 -3.93 -35.49 56.29
C ARG A 357 -4.77 -34.23 56.09
N TRP A 358 -5.59 -33.92 57.09
CA TRP A 358 -6.57 -32.82 57.03
C TRP A 358 -5.97 -31.44 56.71
N THR A 359 -4.77 -31.13 57.19
CA THR A 359 -4.09 -29.84 56.93
C THR A 359 -3.71 -29.69 55.47
N SER A 360 -3.01 -30.69 54.91
CA SER A 360 -2.65 -30.75 53.49
C SER A 360 -3.90 -30.78 52.61
N PHE A 361 -4.91 -31.56 52.99
CA PHE A 361 -6.20 -31.62 52.29
C PHE A 361 -6.85 -30.23 52.16
N VAL A 362 -6.97 -29.47 53.25
CA VAL A 362 -7.58 -28.13 53.22
C VAL A 362 -6.79 -27.18 52.31
N LEU A 363 -5.46 -27.23 52.35
CA LEU A 363 -4.61 -26.36 51.52
C LEU A 363 -4.72 -26.69 50.03
N VAL A 364 -4.76 -27.97 49.67
CA VAL A 364 -4.95 -28.38 48.27
C VAL A 364 -6.35 -28.01 47.79
N VAL A 365 -7.39 -28.10 48.62
CA VAL A 365 -8.75 -27.62 48.28
C VAL A 365 -8.76 -26.11 48.01
N VAL A 366 -8.03 -25.33 48.80
CA VAL A 366 -7.88 -23.88 48.55
C VAL A 366 -7.13 -23.63 47.23
N ASN A 367 -6.03 -24.35 46.97
CA ASN A 367 -5.28 -24.24 45.71
C ASN A 367 -6.17 -24.57 44.49
N GLU A 368 -6.95 -25.64 44.59
CA GLU A 368 -7.89 -26.07 43.55
C GLU A 368 -8.98 -25.01 43.30
N ALA A 369 -9.54 -24.42 44.34
CA ALA A 369 -10.49 -23.31 44.19
C ALA A 369 -9.86 -22.13 43.41
N CYS A 370 -8.58 -21.85 43.62
CA CYS A 370 -7.85 -20.82 42.89
C CYS A 370 -7.61 -21.19 41.43
N ILE A 371 -7.28 -22.47 41.12
CA ILE A 371 -7.18 -22.95 39.73
C ILE A 371 -8.53 -22.83 39.04
N ILE A 372 -9.64 -23.21 39.68
CA ILE A 372 -10.99 -23.09 39.13
C ILE A 372 -11.33 -21.63 38.82
N SER A 373 -11.04 -20.69 39.71
CA SER A 373 -11.24 -19.26 39.45
C SER A 373 -10.38 -18.75 38.30
N MET A 374 -9.13 -19.20 38.20
CA MET A 374 -8.25 -18.87 37.08
C MET A 374 -8.75 -19.44 35.75
N LEU A 375 -9.25 -20.67 35.75
CA LEU A 375 -9.90 -21.28 34.59
C LEU A 375 -11.17 -20.51 34.19
N ALA A 376 -11.96 -20.05 35.16
CA ALA A 376 -13.16 -19.26 34.90
C ALA A 376 -12.87 -17.90 34.25
N CYS A 377 -11.71 -17.29 34.57
CA CYS A 377 -11.28 -16.01 34.01
C CYS A 377 -10.27 -16.14 32.87
N PHE A 378 -9.87 -17.35 32.49
CA PHE A 378 -8.85 -17.61 31.47
C PHE A 378 -9.19 -16.97 30.12
N GLU A 379 -10.48 -16.90 29.77
CA GLU A 379 -10.95 -16.28 28.53
C GLU A 379 -10.53 -14.82 28.41
N GLN A 380 -10.60 -14.06 29.50
CA GLN A 380 -10.17 -12.65 29.53
C GLN A 380 -8.66 -12.50 29.33
N ILE A 381 -7.86 -13.35 29.99
CA ILE A 381 -6.39 -13.35 29.85
C ILE A 381 -6.00 -13.70 28.40
N ASN A 382 -6.67 -14.69 27.82
CA ASN A 382 -6.42 -15.14 26.46
C ASN A 382 -6.83 -14.09 25.42
N GLU A 383 -7.88 -13.30 25.67
CA GLU A 383 -8.31 -12.20 24.80
C GLU A 383 -7.21 -11.13 24.67
N ILE A 384 -6.58 -10.73 25.78
CA ILE A 384 -5.50 -9.75 25.78
C ILE A 384 -4.28 -10.27 24.99
N ALA A 385 -3.89 -11.53 25.21
CA ALA A 385 -2.80 -12.14 24.47
C ALA A 385 -3.09 -12.22 22.95
N GLN A 386 -4.35 -12.41 22.57
CA GLN A 386 -4.77 -12.37 21.17
C GLN A 386 -4.69 -10.96 20.58
N LEU A 387 -5.07 -9.92 21.34
CA LEU A 387 -4.93 -8.53 20.91
C LEU A 387 -3.46 -8.13 20.69
N GLU A 388 -2.56 -8.53 21.58
CA GLU A 388 -1.12 -8.31 21.41
C GLU A 388 -0.60 -8.96 20.12
N GLN A 389 -1.02 -10.20 19.86
CA GLN A 389 -0.65 -10.89 18.63
C GLN A 389 -1.22 -10.18 17.39
N GLN A 390 -2.46 -9.67 17.48
CA GLN A 390 -3.07 -8.90 16.39
C GLN A 390 -2.31 -7.60 16.12
N ILE A 391 -1.90 -6.86 17.14
CA ILE A 391 -1.08 -5.65 16.98
C ILE A 391 0.18 -5.96 16.22
N HIS A 392 0.91 -7.01 16.61
CA HIS A 392 2.15 -7.36 15.92
C HIS A 392 1.91 -7.68 14.43
N VAL A 393 0.80 -8.35 14.11
CA VAL A 393 0.41 -8.60 12.71
C VAL A 393 0.06 -7.29 11.98
N TYR A 394 -0.61 -6.34 12.64
CA TYR A 394 -0.93 -5.03 12.04
C TYR A 394 0.31 -4.16 11.86
N GLU A 395 1.27 -4.17 12.78
CA GLU A 395 2.55 -3.48 12.64
C GLU A 395 3.32 -4.00 11.42
N GLN A 396 3.43 -5.33 11.27
CA GLN A 396 4.06 -5.94 10.09
C GLN A 396 3.36 -5.55 8.80
N ARG A 397 2.02 -5.53 8.79
CA ARG A 397 1.23 -5.08 7.63
C ARG A 397 1.43 -3.59 7.36
N ASN A 398 1.51 -2.75 8.38
CA ASN A 398 1.75 -1.32 8.22
C ASN A 398 3.11 -1.05 7.58
N VAL A 399 4.16 -1.77 7.99
CA VAL A 399 5.49 -1.70 7.37
C VAL A 399 5.44 -2.14 5.90
N GLU A 400 4.74 -3.23 5.58
CA GLU A 400 4.59 -3.68 4.19
C GLU A 400 3.78 -2.70 3.33
N VAL A 401 2.72 -2.09 3.87
CA VAL A 401 1.95 -1.04 3.18
C VAL A 401 2.81 0.20 2.96
N GLY A 402 3.60 0.61 3.95
CA GLY A 402 4.58 1.70 3.81
C GLY A 402 5.59 1.43 2.69
N ARG A 403 6.14 0.22 2.63
CA ARG A 403 7.05 -0.19 1.54
C ARG A 403 6.38 -0.11 0.17
N ARG A 404 5.13 -0.55 0.05
CA ARG A 404 4.34 -0.44 -1.20
C ARG A 404 4.06 1.00 -1.59
N ARG A 405 3.78 1.87 -0.62
CA ARG A 405 3.62 3.31 -0.85
C ARG A 405 4.90 3.92 -1.43
N ASP A 406 6.05 3.57 -0.89
CA ASP A 406 7.35 4.05 -1.40
C ASP A 406 7.63 3.51 -2.82
N ASP A 407 7.34 2.24 -3.09
CA ASP A 407 7.44 1.65 -4.43
C ASP A 407 6.51 2.36 -5.44
N ALA A 408 5.28 2.69 -5.03
CA ALA A 408 4.33 3.45 -5.84
C ALA A 408 4.81 4.89 -6.08
N ARG A 409 5.38 5.54 -5.07
CA ARG A 409 5.98 6.87 -5.19
C ARG A 409 7.19 6.88 -6.13
N ASN A 410 8.04 5.86 -6.08
CA ASN A 410 9.16 5.70 -6.99
C ASN A 410 8.68 5.46 -8.43
N SER A 411 7.61 4.70 -8.61
CA SER A 411 6.97 4.51 -9.92
C SER A 411 6.34 5.81 -10.43
N TRP A 412 5.77 6.61 -9.53
CA TRP A 412 5.23 7.93 -9.85
C TRP A 412 6.31 8.89 -10.37
N GLU A 413 7.49 8.92 -9.75
CA GLU A 413 8.56 9.79 -10.22
C GLU A 413 9.00 9.45 -11.66
N LYS A 414 8.95 8.17 -12.05
CA LYS A 414 9.21 7.75 -13.44
C LYS A 414 8.12 8.26 -14.41
N VAL A 415 6.86 8.21 -14.02
CA VAL A 415 5.75 8.74 -14.84
C VAL A 415 5.86 10.26 -14.96
N LYS A 416 6.23 10.95 -13.89
CA LYS A 416 6.49 12.40 -13.90
C LYS A 416 7.64 12.76 -14.83
N GLN A 417 8.75 12.01 -14.80
CA GLN A 417 9.86 12.20 -15.74
C GLN A 417 9.42 11.98 -17.19
N LEU A 418 8.57 10.99 -17.45
CA LEU A 418 8.00 10.76 -18.78
C LEU A 418 7.07 11.90 -19.21
N HIS A 419 6.24 12.43 -18.32
CA HIS A 419 5.41 13.60 -18.57
C HIS A 419 6.26 14.84 -18.88
N ASP A 420 7.35 15.06 -18.13
CA ASP A 420 8.30 16.14 -18.42
C ASP A 420 8.95 15.97 -19.79
N LEU A 421 9.37 14.76 -20.15
CA LEU A 421 9.88 14.43 -21.48
C LEU A 421 8.86 14.75 -22.58
N TRP A 422 7.58 14.49 -22.35
CA TRP A 422 6.54 14.83 -23.31
C TRP A 422 6.34 16.34 -23.42
N ARG A 423 6.20 17.02 -22.28
CA ARG A 423 5.88 18.45 -22.20
C ARG A 423 7.01 19.32 -22.74
N TYR A 424 8.24 19.07 -22.30
CA TYR A 424 9.37 19.97 -22.53
C TYR A 424 10.20 19.61 -23.76
N ARG A 425 10.00 18.43 -24.34
CA ARG A 425 10.82 17.95 -25.47
C ARG A 425 9.98 17.41 -26.60
N THR A 426 9.17 16.39 -26.33
CA THR A 426 8.61 15.58 -27.43
C THR A 426 7.48 16.29 -28.16
N LEU A 427 6.50 16.83 -27.43
CA LEU A 427 5.38 17.56 -28.03
C LEU A 427 5.83 18.82 -28.76
N PRO A 428 6.69 19.69 -28.19
CA PRO A 428 7.17 20.86 -28.93
C PRO A 428 7.96 20.47 -30.19
N SER A 429 8.80 19.43 -30.13
CA SER A 429 9.53 18.94 -31.31
C SER A 429 8.56 18.47 -32.41
N LEU A 430 7.54 17.69 -32.06
CA LEU A 430 6.51 17.25 -33.01
C LEU A 430 5.68 18.41 -33.55
N THR A 431 5.45 19.46 -32.76
CA THR A 431 4.80 20.68 -33.25
C THR A 431 5.66 21.41 -34.27
N ILE A 432 6.95 21.60 -33.99
CA ILE A 432 7.90 22.24 -34.92
C ILE A 432 7.95 21.45 -36.23
N MET A 433 8.09 20.13 -36.16
CA MET A 433 8.01 19.26 -37.34
C MET A 433 6.67 19.38 -38.08
N GLY A 434 5.58 19.57 -37.36
CA GLY A 434 4.26 19.85 -37.95
C GLY A 434 4.23 21.16 -38.74
N LYS A 435 4.88 22.22 -38.24
CA LYS A 435 5.00 23.46 -39.02
C LYS A 435 5.85 23.24 -40.28
N ILE A 436 6.94 22.49 -40.17
CA ILE A 436 7.82 22.17 -41.31
C ILE A 436 7.03 21.46 -42.41
N HIS A 437 6.24 20.43 -42.08
CA HIS A 437 5.47 19.72 -43.11
C HIS A 437 4.33 20.55 -43.69
N ASN A 438 3.75 21.48 -42.92
CA ASN A 438 2.70 22.37 -43.42
C ASN A 438 3.27 23.36 -44.43
N GLN A 439 4.45 23.92 -44.15
CA GLN A 439 5.14 24.79 -45.09
C GLN A 439 5.60 24.03 -46.34
N LEU A 440 6.11 22.82 -46.18
CA LEU A 440 6.48 21.99 -47.32
C LEU A 440 5.27 21.74 -48.23
N GLY A 441 4.10 21.47 -47.66
CA GLY A 441 2.84 21.36 -48.41
C GLY A 441 2.42 22.64 -49.14
N LEU A 442 2.69 23.83 -48.56
CA LEU A 442 2.47 25.11 -49.25
C LEU A 442 3.42 25.27 -50.44
N LEU A 443 4.71 24.98 -50.26
CA LEU A 443 5.70 25.04 -51.34
C LEU A 443 5.40 24.03 -52.45
N ASP A 444 4.94 22.82 -52.10
CA ASP A 444 4.49 21.81 -53.06
C ASP A 444 3.29 22.32 -53.89
N MET A 445 2.31 22.95 -53.23
CA MET A 445 1.15 23.53 -53.91
C MET A 445 1.56 24.68 -54.85
N GLU A 446 2.46 25.56 -54.42
CA GLU A 446 2.98 26.67 -55.24
C GLU A 446 3.76 26.17 -56.45
N ARG A 447 4.64 25.17 -56.25
CA ARG A 447 5.40 24.51 -57.32
C ARG A 447 4.48 23.87 -58.34
N ASN A 448 3.47 23.13 -57.88
CA ASN A 448 2.48 22.50 -58.76
C ASN A 448 1.70 23.54 -59.59
N LYS A 449 1.29 24.66 -58.99
CA LYS A 449 0.63 25.78 -59.70
C LYS A 449 1.56 26.42 -60.73
N ALA A 450 2.85 26.60 -60.42
CA ALA A 450 3.82 27.14 -61.36
C ALA A 450 3.98 26.21 -62.58
N LEU A 451 4.12 24.89 -62.35
CA LEU A 451 4.19 23.89 -63.42
C LEU A 451 2.92 23.88 -64.29
N ALA A 452 1.74 23.89 -63.67
CA ALA A 452 0.46 23.94 -64.39
C ALA A 452 0.28 25.21 -65.24
N SER A 453 0.92 26.32 -64.85
CA SER A 453 0.92 27.58 -65.61
C SER A 453 2.07 27.72 -66.60
N GLY A 454 2.95 26.72 -66.72
CA GLY A 454 4.13 26.75 -67.58
C GLY A 454 5.18 27.78 -67.15
N ARG A 455 5.13 28.26 -65.90
CA ARG A 455 6.12 29.19 -65.35
C ARG A 455 7.30 28.42 -64.78
N GLU A 456 8.50 28.84 -65.14
CA GLU A 456 9.72 28.38 -64.51
C GLU A 456 9.79 28.98 -63.10
N ALA A 457 9.56 28.14 -62.09
CA ALA A 457 9.75 28.50 -60.69
C ALA A 457 11.03 27.85 -60.15
N THR A 458 11.79 28.59 -59.35
CA THR A 458 12.93 28.04 -58.61
C THR A 458 12.42 27.06 -57.56
N ASP A 459 12.97 25.84 -57.53
CA ASP A 459 12.59 24.84 -56.54
C ASP A 459 13.31 25.08 -55.21
N GLN A 460 12.67 25.78 -54.29
CA GLN A 460 13.24 26.09 -52.97
C GLN A 460 13.02 24.96 -51.94
N ARG A 461 12.33 23.88 -52.32
CA ARG A 461 11.90 22.85 -51.36
C ARG A 461 13.06 22.02 -50.84
N GLN A 462 14.03 21.69 -51.70
CA GLN A 462 15.21 20.94 -51.32
C GLN A 462 16.05 21.72 -50.30
N GLU A 463 16.38 22.97 -50.59
CA GLU A 463 17.15 23.83 -49.69
C GLU A 463 16.42 24.02 -48.35
N PHE A 464 15.11 24.28 -48.41
CA PHE A 464 14.27 24.39 -47.22
C PHE A 464 14.31 23.11 -46.36
N LEU A 465 14.13 21.94 -46.98
CA LEU A 465 14.05 20.67 -46.25
C LEU A 465 15.42 20.24 -45.70
N GLN A 466 16.49 20.49 -46.45
CA GLN A 466 17.86 20.32 -45.97
C GLN A 466 18.11 21.17 -44.73
N HIS A 467 17.79 22.48 -44.81
CA HIS A 467 17.97 23.39 -43.69
C HIS A 467 17.12 23.00 -42.48
N ALA A 468 15.89 22.55 -42.71
CA ALA A 468 15.01 22.04 -41.66
C ALA A 468 15.59 20.79 -40.98
N ASN A 469 16.12 19.82 -41.75
CA ASN A 469 16.78 18.63 -41.19
C ASN A 469 18.01 19.00 -40.35
N GLU A 470 18.85 19.91 -40.83
CA GLU A 470 20.03 20.40 -40.07
C GLU A 470 19.61 21.08 -38.75
N CYS A 471 18.53 21.88 -38.78
CA CYS A 471 17.96 22.48 -37.58
C CYS A 471 17.44 21.44 -36.58
N LEU A 472 16.76 20.41 -37.07
CA LEU A 472 16.24 19.32 -36.24
C LEU A 472 17.37 18.48 -35.62
N ASP A 473 18.43 18.19 -36.37
CA ASP A 473 19.62 17.49 -35.88
C ASP A 473 20.30 18.31 -34.76
N CYS A 474 20.43 19.62 -34.94
CA CYS A 474 20.95 20.53 -33.93
C CYS A 474 20.07 20.55 -32.66
N LEU A 475 18.75 20.62 -32.84
CA LEU A 475 17.78 20.59 -31.75
C LEU A 475 17.87 19.26 -30.96
N GLN A 476 17.93 18.13 -31.67
CA GLN A 476 18.06 16.80 -31.09
C GLN A 476 19.34 16.68 -30.25
N GLN A 477 20.47 17.16 -30.77
CA GLN A 477 21.75 17.16 -30.07
C GLN A 477 21.70 17.97 -28.76
N LYS A 478 21.07 19.14 -28.79
CA LYS A 478 20.92 20.02 -27.61
C LYS A 478 20.01 19.44 -26.54
N LEU A 479 18.92 18.82 -26.95
CA LEU A 479 17.98 18.18 -26.03
C LEU A 479 18.60 16.94 -25.37
N GLY A 480 19.75 16.46 -25.84
CA GLY A 480 20.43 15.29 -25.30
C GLY A 480 19.76 13.98 -25.68
N SER A 481 20.29 12.86 -25.18
CA SER A 481 19.70 11.56 -25.50
C SER A 481 18.32 11.41 -24.84
N LEU A 482 17.46 10.54 -25.34
CA LEU A 482 16.19 10.24 -24.66
C LEU A 482 16.43 9.53 -23.32
N GLU A 483 17.56 8.85 -23.17
CA GLU A 483 17.94 8.13 -21.96
C GLU A 483 18.27 9.11 -20.83
N ASP A 484 18.88 10.26 -21.14
CA ASP A 484 19.15 11.34 -20.18
C ASP A 484 17.88 11.99 -19.61
N TRP A 485 16.73 11.82 -20.27
CA TRP A 485 15.45 12.31 -19.74
C TRP A 485 14.72 11.27 -18.89
N ARG A 486 14.94 9.98 -19.17
CA ARG A 486 14.18 8.86 -18.58
C ARG A 486 14.89 8.17 -17.44
N ASN A 487 16.21 8.04 -17.55
CA ASN A 487 17.04 7.22 -16.68
C ASN A 487 18.11 8.05 -15.98
N ALA A 488 17.96 9.38 -15.98
CA ALA A 488 18.88 10.24 -15.26
C ALA A 488 18.91 9.82 -13.79
N LYS A 489 20.11 9.53 -13.28
CA LYS A 489 20.30 9.25 -11.84
C LYS A 489 19.80 10.42 -10.99
N GLU A 490 19.96 11.62 -11.52
CA GLU A 490 19.47 12.87 -10.95
C GLU A 490 18.45 13.49 -11.90
N PRO A 491 17.27 13.91 -11.41
CA PRO A 491 16.31 14.63 -12.24
C PRO A 491 16.96 15.85 -12.89
N LEU A 492 16.72 16.05 -14.19
CA LEU A 492 17.17 17.26 -14.88
C LEU A 492 16.68 18.49 -14.13
N ALA A 493 17.56 19.48 -13.97
CA ALA A 493 17.27 20.70 -13.22
C ALA A 493 16.00 21.37 -13.75
N GLN A 494 15.06 21.67 -12.86
CA GLN A 494 13.74 22.21 -13.24
C GLN A 494 13.87 23.52 -14.01
N GLY A 495 14.78 24.42 -13.59
CA GLY A 495 15.04 25.68 -14.30
C GLY A 495 15.53 25.49 -15.75
N TRP A 496 16.30 24.43 -16.02
CA TRP A 496 16.71 24.11 -17.38
C TRP A 496 15.52 23.61 -18.21
N LYS A 497 14.68 22.71 -17.65
CA LYS A 497 13.47 22.22 -18.32
C LYS A 497 12.52 23.36 -18.67
N ASP A 498 12.27 24.26 -17.73
CA ASP A 498 11.37 25.39 -17.92
C ASP A 498 11.90 26.37 -18.95
N SER A 499 13.21 26.63 -18.95
CA SER A 499 13.85 27.47 -19.97
C SER A 499 13.73 26.87 -21.38
N ILE A 500 14.10 25.61 -21.56
CA ILE A 500 13.99 24.91 -22.85
C ILE A 500 12.52 24.83 -23.29
N GLY A 501 11.62 24.50 -22.36
CA GLY A 501 10.18 24.46 -22.62
C GLY A 501 9.65 25.78 -23.16
N LYS A 502 10.01 26.88 -22.48
CA LYS A 502 9.61 28.22 -22.88
C LYS A 502 10.15 28.58 -24.26
N GLN A 503 11.43 28.30 -24.54
CA GLN A 503 12.03 28.57 -25.85
C GLN A 503 11.34 27.79 -26.98
N LEU A 504 11.00 26.53 -26.74
CA LEU A 504 10.29 25.71 -27.73
C LEU A 504 8.83 26.15 -27.89
N GLU A 505 8.18 26.60 -26.81
CA GLU A 505 6.85 27.20 -26.86
C GLU A 505 6.84 28.53 -27.61
N ASP A 506 7.87 29.37 -27.43
CA ASP A 506 8.04 30.61 -28.18
C ASP A 506 8.24 30.31 -29.67
N CYS A 507 9.03 29.29 -30.01
CA CYS A 507 9.13 28.78 -31.39
C CYS A 507 7.79 28.24 -31.93
N GLU A 508 6.94 27.67 -31.08
CA GLU A 508 5.59 27.25 -31.47
C GLU A 508 4.68 28.44 -31.82
N ARG A 509 4.93 29.65 -31.33
CA ARG A 509 4.12 30.84 -31.62
C ARG A 509 4.56 31.63 -32.85
N GLU A 510 5.82 31.49 -33.25
CA GLU A 510 6.41 32.29 -34.32
C GLU A 510 6.17 31.73 -35.73
N ASP A 511 6.34 32.57 -36.74
CA ASP A 511 6.29 32.15 -38.14
C ASP A 511 7.44 31.20 -38.47
N LEU A 512 7.23 30.24 -39.37
CA LEU A 512 8.20 29.15 -39.58
C LEU A 512 9.57 29.66 -40.05
N GLN A 513 9.63 30.71 -40.89
CA GLN A 513 10.93 31.26 -41.29
C GLN A 513 11.68 31.83 -40.09
N GLN A 514 10.97 32.48 -39.16
CA GLN A 514 11.57 32.95 -37.91
C GLN A 514 11.99 31.77 -37.04
N VAL A 515 11.19 30.70 -36.97
CA VAL A 515 11.54 29.48 -36.24
C VAL A 515 12.82 28.84 -36.79
N LEU A 516 12.93 28.67 -38.11
CA LEU A 516 14.12 28.10 -38.74
C LEU A 516 15.35 29.00 -38.58
N GLN A 517 15.19 30.33 -38.57
CA GLN A 517 16.29 31.24 -38.26
C GLN A 517 16.66 31.24 -36.78
N LYS A 518 15.69 31.07 -35.88
CA LYS A 518 15.91 31.10 -34.43
C LYS A 518 16.34 29.77 -33.84
N LEU A 519 16.03 28.64 -34.45
CA LEU A 519 16.53 27.32 -34.01
C LEU A 519 18.06 27.27 -33.97
N PRO A 520 18.78 27.81 -34.98
CA PRO A 520 20.20 28.08 -34.89
C PRO A 520 20.56 29.15 -33.86
N ILE A 521 19.75 30.19 -33.60
CA ILE A 521 20.07 31.27 -32.64
C ILE A 521 19.86 30.83 -31.18
N ILE A 522 19.01 29.83 -30.92
CA ILE A 522 19.01 29.05 -29.67
C ILE A 522 20.41 28.38 -29.45
N ASN A 523 21.36 28.46 -30.41
CA ASN A 523 22.77 28.17 -30.17
C ASN A 523 23.51 29.14 -29.25
N THR A 524 23.21 30.43 -29.29
CA THR A 524 24.17 31.40 -28.78
C THR A 524 24.01 31.64 -27.28
N ASP A 525 22.83 31.37 -26.72
CA ASP A 525 22.45 31.81 -25.37
C ASP A 525 22.08 30.65 -24.41
N LEU A 526 22.69 29.48 -24.59
CA LEU A 526 22.64 28.38 -23.61
C LEU A 526 23.79 28.42 -22.60
N ARG A 527 24.81 29.24 -22.84
CA ARG A 527 25.89 29.50 -21.88
C ARG A 527 25.48 30.49 -20.78
N THR A 528 24.44 31.29 -21.02
CA THR A 528 23.82 32.18 -20.02
C THR A 528 22.76 31.46 -19.19
N LEU A 529 22.32 30.28 -19.62
CA LEU A 529 21.56 29.37 -18.77
C LEU A 529 22.54 28.70 -17.82
N GLU A 530 22.40 28.98 -16.53
CA GLU A 530 23.33 28.58 -15.45
C GLU A 530 23.61 27.06 -15.36
N ALA A 531 22.87 26.21 -16.07
CA ALA A 531 23.03 24.76 -16.04
C ALA A 531 23.47 24.21 -17.42
N PRO A 532 24.67 23.59 -17.51
CA PRO A 532 25.10 22.91 -18.73
C PRO A 532 24.18 21.72 -19.07
N PRO A 533 24.11 21.31 -20.35
CA PRO A 533 23.31 20.15 -20.76
C PRO A 533 23.80 18.87 -20.03
N PRO A 534 22.88 17.94 -19.71
CA PRO A 534 23.15 16.76 -18.87
C PRO A 534 24.21 15.82 -19.42
N SER A 535 24.42 15.81 -20.75
CA SER A 535 25.35 14.93 -21.44
C SER A 535 26.75 15.49 -21.57
N SER A 536 27.03 16.74 -21.15
CA SER A 536 28.40 17.19 -21.04
C SER A 536 29.01 16.55 -19.80
N PRO A 537 29.91 15.55 -19.91
CA PRO A 537 30.68 15.11 -18.76
C PRO A 537 31.27 16.37 -18.17
N ALA A 538 30.93 16.68 -16.90
CA ALA A 538 31.44 17.86 -16.22
C ALA A 538 32.95 17.85 -16.46
N SER A 539 33.41 18.73 -17.35
CA SER A 539 34.80 18.76 -17.76
C SER A 539 35.52 18.97 -16.46
N SER A 540 36.15 17.92 -15.95
CA SER A 540 36.81 17.94 -14.66
C SER A 540 37.95 18.92 -14.82
N SER A 541 37.65 20.19 -14.61
CA SER A 541 38.60 21.25 -14.39
C SER A 541 39.30 20.86 -13.11
N ARG A 542 40.30 19.97 -13.25
CA ARG A 542 41.41 19.85 -12.32
C ARG A 542 41.97 21.26 -12.22
N ARG A 543 41.54 21.99 -11.18
CA ARG A 543 42.33 23.08 -10.64
C ARG A 543 43.63 22.45 -10.14
N SER A 544 44.67 22.54 -10.96
CA SER A 544 46.06 22.59 -10.51
C SER A 544 46.37 24.01 -10.07
#